data_AF-A0AAD5DQF2-F1
#
_entry.id   AF-A0AAD5DQF2-F1
#
_cell.length_a   1.000
_cell.length_b   1.000
_cell.length_c   1.000
_cell.angle_alpha   90.00
_cell.angle_beta   90.00
_cell.angle_gamma   90.00
#
_symmetry.space_group_name_H-M   'P 1'
#
loop_
_entity.id
_entity.type
_entity.pdbx_description
1 polymer ?
#
loop_
_entity_poly.entity_id
_entity_poly.type
_entity_poly.pdbx_seq_one_letter_code
_entity_poly.pdbx_strand_id
1 'polypeptide(L)'
;MVSYPCCSIVQFMGLVALPPALITEYCGRGSLYDCLAAASKQDAAAAQLTWRRRLAIAADAGTGLCYLHRRDIIHCDVKSPNLLVDEVWRVKVADFNLSKILVGARPESIGSDGGLTNPIWAAPEVLRGERATPASDVYSFGMVSLVLYELLTWRLPWTFAVDMSPFKVGATIMAGGRPEVPPREALPGPDTATWSGLDAYLQLMRECWAQQPEHRPSFDEVVGRLRQLLDAAPPSPA
;
A
#
# COMPACT_ATOMS: atom_id res chain seq x y z
N MET A 1 19.23 -12.65 -12.99
CA MET A 1 18.63 -12.77 -11.64
C MET A 1 18.80 -11.43 -10.97
N VAL A 2 17.75 -10.61 -10.91
CA VAL A 2 17.86 -9.25 -10.35
C VAL A 2 17.88 -9.38 -8.83
N SER A 3 19.06 -9.17 -8.24
CA SER A 3 19.23 -8.99 -6.80
C SER A 3 18.68 -7.62 -6.42
N TYR A 4 17.58 -7.58 -5.67
CA TYR A 4 17.07 -6.36 -5.06
C TYR A 4 17.80 -6.17 -3.73
N PRO A 5 18.66 -5.16 -3.55
CA PRO A 5 19.07 -4.76 -2.21
C PRO A 5 17.80 -4.39 -1.42
N CYS A 6 17.71 -4.77 -0.14
CA CYS A 6 16.50 -4.63 0.69
C CYS A 6 16.20 -3.16 1.10
N CYS A 7 16.50 -2.18 0.24
CA CYS A 7 16.39 -0.76 0.57
C CYS A 7 14.95 -0.30 0.86
N SER A 8 13.95 -1.10 0.47
CA SER A 8 12.52 -0.81 0.65
C SER A 8 11.89 -1.54 1.85
N ILE A 9 12.69 -2.09 2.77
CA ILE A 9 12.25 -2.57 4.08
C ILE A 9 13.00 -1.79 5.13
N VAL A 10 12.31 -1.40 6.21
CA VAL A 10 12.93 -0.74 7.35
C VAL A 10 14.01 -1.64 7.95
N GLN A 11 15.24 -1.13 7.99
CA GLN A 11 16.39 -1.81 8.54
C GLN A 11 16.25 -1.93 10.06
N PHE A 12 16.19 -3.17 10.54
CA PHE A 12 16.38 -3.50 11.94
C PHE A 12 17.85 -3.30 12.31
N MET A 13 18.10 -2.49 13.34
CA MET A 13 19.45 -2.16 13.83
C MET A 13 19.78 -2.86 15.14
N GLY A 14 18.79 -3.14 15.98
CA GLY A 14 19.01 -3.83 17.24
C GLY A 14 17.79 -3.89 18.14
N LEU A 15 17.94 -4.61 19.26
CA LEU A 15 16.94 -4.74 20.31
C LEU A 15 17.56 -4.29 21.63
N VAL A 16 16.84 -3.44 22.37
CA VAL A 16 17.11 -3.18 23.78
C VAL A 16 16.24 -4.12 24.60
N ALA A 17 16.84 -4.88 25.51
CA ALA A 17 16.09 -5.84 26.33
C ALA A 17 15.33 -5.16 27.48
N LEU A 18 15.89 -4.11 28.08
CA LEU A 18 15.36 -3.44 29.28
C LEU A 18 15.64 -1.92 29.24
N PRO A 19 14.61 -1.06 29.14
CA PRO A 19 13.23 -1.42 28.78
C PRO A 19 13.18 -2.01 27.36
N PRO A 20 12.23 -2.93 27.05
CA PRO A 20 12.11 -3.52 25.72
C PRO A 20 11.90 -2.44 24.65
N ALA A 21 12.81 -2.35 23.67
CA ALA A 21 12.68 -1.42 22.54
C ALA A 21 13.33 -1.98 21.27
N LEU A 22 12.70 -1.74 20.12
CA LEU A 22 13.27 -2.03 18.82
C LEU A 22 13.98 -0.79 18.27
N ILE A 23 15.21 -0.96 17.79
CA ILE A 23 15.99 0.08 17.12
C ILE A 23 15.93 -0.20 15.62
N THR A 24 15.43 0.77 14.88
CA THR A 24 15.35 0.72 13.41
C THR A 24 15.98 1.96 12.80
N GLU A 25 16.21 1.93 11.49
CA GLU A 25 16.52 3.16 10.77
C GLU A 25 15.42 4.22 10.94
N TYR A 26 15.84 5.49 10.91
CA TYR A 26 14.94 6.63 11.03
C TYR A 26 14.50 7.12 9.64
N CYS A 27 13.18 7.25 9.45
CA CYS A 27 12.58 7.77 8.23
C CYS A 27 12.06 9.19 8.48
N GLY A 28 12.84 10.20 8.05
CA GLY A 28 12.65 11.60 8.46
C GLY A 28 11.35 12.27 8.02
N ARG A 29 10.58 11.69 7.09
CA ARG A 29 9.29 12.25 6.65
C ARG A 29 8.08 11.60 7.32
N GLY A 30 8.30 10.67 8.25
CA GLY A 30 7.24 9.93 8.92
C GLY A 30 6.62 8.88 8.00
N SER A 31 5.32 8.63 8.15
CA SER A 31 4.59 7.69 7.33
C SER A 31 4.10 8.32 6.02
N LEU A 32 3.77 7.50 5.03
CA LEU A 32 3.12 8.01 3.82
C LEU A 32 1.75 8.62 4.14
N TYR A 33 1.05 8.11 5.16
CA TYR A 33 -0.19 8.72 5.66
C TYR A 33 0.04 10.20 6.04
N ASP A 34 1.11 10.49 6.78
CA ASP A 34 1.47 11.86 7.18
C ASP A 34 1.78 12.74 5.97
N CYS A 35 2.53 12.19 5.00
CA CYS A 35 2.88 12.88 3.76
C CYS A 35 1.63 13.26 2.94
N LEU A 36 0.66 12.35 2.82
CA LEU A 36 -0.58 12.59 2.08
C LEU A 36 -1.51 13.57 2.81
N ALA A 37 -1.58 13.45 4.14
CA ALA A 37 -2.34 14.36 4.98
C ALA A 37 -1.77 15.79 4.91
N ALA A 38 -0.44 15.94 4.86
CA ALA A 38 0.22 17.22 4.67
C ALA A 38 -0.06 17.80 3.27
N ALA A 39 0.06 16.99 2.22
CA ALA A 39 -0.22 17.40 0.84
C ALA A 39 -1.68 17.85 0.64
N SER A 40 -2.63 17.26 1.36
CA SER A 40 -4.04 17.67 1.31
C SER A 40 -4.32 19.02 1.97
N LYS A 41 -3.38 19.56 2.77
CA LYS A 41 -3.56 20.80 3.55
C LYS A 41 -2.61 21.92 3.15
N GLN A 42 -1.50 21.61 2.48
CA GLN A 42 -0.40 22.55 2.23
C GLN A 42 0.07 22.45 0.77
N ASP A 43 0.00 23.56 0.03
CA ASP A 43 0.39 23.60 -1.38
C ASP A 43 1.86 23.22 -1.62
N ALA A 44 2.75 23.60 -0.69
CA ALA A 44 4.17 23.24 -0.76
C ALA A 44 4.41 21.73 -0.61
N ALA A 45 3.58 21.03 0.17
CA ALA A 45 3.62 19.58 0.27
C ALA A 45 2.92 18.91 -0.93
N ALA A 46 1.84 19.51 -1.43
CA ALA A 46 1.14 19.08 -2.64
C ALA A 46 2.05 19.10 -3.87
N ALA A 47 2.82 20.18 -4.06
CA ALA A 47 3.76 20.35 -5.16
C ALA A 47 4.86 19.28 -5.18
N GLN A 48 5.19 18.71 -4.02
CA GLN A 48 6.16 17.64 -3.90
C GLN A 48 5.63 16.28 -4.38
N LEU A 49 4.33 16.01 -4.26
CA LEU A 49 3.70 14.75 -4.67
C LEU A 49 3.28 14.74 -6.15
N THR A 50 4.27 14.91 -7.04
CA THR A 50 4.12 14.67 -8.49
C THR A 50 3.80 13.21 -8.80
N TRP A 51 3.22 12.92 -9.97
CA TRP A 51 2.98 11.54 -10.42
C TRP A 51 4.24 10.70 -10.46
N ARG A 52 5.36 11.28 -10.90
CA ARG A 52 6.67 10.61 -10.85
C ARG A 52 7.02 10.16 -9.43
N ARG A 53 6.86 11.04 -8.45
CA ARG A 53 7.13 10.70 -7.04
C ARG A 53 6.14 9.66 -6.52
N ARG A 54 4.86 9.78 -6.87
CA ARG A 54 3.84 8.82 -6.47
C ARG A 54 4.14 7.42 -6.99
N LEU A 55 4.53 7.31 -8.26
CA LEU A 55 4.90 6.05 -8.90
C LEU A 55 6.19 5.45 -8.31
N ALA A 56 7.16 6.29 -7.95
CA ALA A 56 8.36 5.83 -7.25
C ALA A 56 8.03 5.25 -5.86
N ILE A 57 7.19 5.95 -5.08
CA ILE A 57 6.66 5.49 -3.80
C ILE A 57 5.95 4.13 -3.96
N ALA A 58 5.12 3.99 -5.01
CA ALA A 58 4.45 2.74 -5.38
C ALA A 58 5.43 1.59 -5.63
N ALA A 59 6.43 1.87 -6.47
CA ALA A 59 7.38 0.88 -6.93
C ALA A 59 8.28 0.40 -5.79
N ASP A 60 8.71 1.31 -4.91
CA ASP A 60 9.50 0.97 -3.72
C ASP A 60 8.69 0.08 -2.76
N ALA A 61 7.45 0.48 -2.45
CA ALA A 61 6.54 -0.31 -1.61
C ALA A 61 6.32 -1.72 -2.16
N GLY A 62 5.96 -1.81 -3.46
CA GLY A 62 5.77 -3.09 -4.14
C GLY A 62 7.05 -3.93 -4.19
N THR A 63 8.23 -3.29 -4.31
CA THR A 63 9.52 -3.99 -4.28
C THR A 63 9.79 -4.59 -2.90
N GLY A 64 9.48 -3.87 -1.82
CA GLY A 64 9.59 -4.37 -0.45
C GLY A 64 8.67 -5.58 -0.21
N LEU A 65 7.41 -5.50 -0.64
CA LEU A 65 6.45 -6.59 -0.51
C LEU A 65 6.82 -7.82 -1.36
N CYS A 66 7.29 -7.59 -2.59
CA CYS A 66 7.85 -8.64 -3.45
C CYS A 66 9.02 -9.37 -2.76
N TYR A 67 9.91 -8.63 -2.10
CA TYR A 67 11.03 -9.21 -1.36
C TYR A 67 10.58 -10.11 -0.20
N LEU A 68 9.54 -9.71 0.53
CA LEU A 68 8.96 -10.50 1.63
C LEU A 68 8.33 -11.79 1.09
N HIS A 69 7.52 -11.68 0.04
CA HIS A 69 6.82 -12.82 -0.56
C HIS A 69 7.79 -13.88 -1.09
N ARG A 70 8.91 -13.46 -1.68
CA ARG A 70 9.99 -14.37 -2.11
C ARG A 70 10.71 -15.10 -0.97
N ARG A 71 10.49 -14.66 0.27
CA ARG A 71 10.97 -15.30 1.50
C ARG A 71 9.85 -15.99 2.25
N ASP A 72 8.72 -16.22 1.59
CA ASP A 72 7.55 -16.86 2.19
C ASP A 72 7.01 -16.08 3.40
N ILE A 73 7.18 -14.75 3.42
CA ILE A 73 6.64 -13.85 4.44
C ILE A 73 5.46 -13.06 3.86
N ILE A 74 4.30 -13.18 4.49
CA ILE A 74 3.12 -12.34 4.21
C ILE A 74 3.10 -11.21 5.24
N HIS A 75 2.92 -9.96 4.80
CA HIS A 75 2.93 -8.82 5.71
C HIS A 75 1.66 -8.75 6.56
N CYS A 76 0.49 -9.02 5.96
CA CYS A 76 -0.84 -9.05 6.57
C CYS A 76 -1.40 -7.71 7.10
N ASP A 77 -0.56 -6.71 7.33
CA ASP A 77 -0.97 -5.36 7.77
C ASP A 77 -0.27 -4.27 6.96
N VAL A 78 -0.25 -4.44 5.65
CA VAL A 78 0.11 -3.32 4.80
C VAL A 78 -0.97 -2.26 5.12
N LYS A 79 -0.59 -1.03 5.51
CA LYS A 79 -1.44 0.20 5.53
C LYS A 79 -0.62 1.50 5.51
N SER A 80 -1.19 2.65 5.13
CA SER A 80 -0.39 3.89 4.93
C SER A 80 0.48 4.39 6.08
N PRO A 81 0.08 4.14 7.34
CA PRO A 81 0.96 4.32 8.50
C PRO A 81 2.21 3.42 8.53
N ASN A 82 2.15 2.24 7.92
CA ASN A 82 3.18 1.21 7.95
C ASN A 82 4.17 1.27 6.76
N LEU A 83 4.03 2.25 5.85
CA LEU A 83 5.14 2.59 4.95
C LEU A 83 5.73 3.93 5.32
N LEU A 84 6.99 3.87 5.72
CA LEU A 84 7.76 5.03 6.15
C LEU A 84 8.50 5.65 4.97
N VAL A 85 8.66 6.95 5.01
CA VAL A 85 9.27 7.74 3.94
C VAL A 85 10.55 8.39 4.47
N ASP A 86 11.67 8.13 3.79
CA ASP A 86 12.96 8.72 4.15
C ASP A 86 13.12 10.16 3.61
N GLU A 87 14.23 10.82 3.95
CA GLU A 87 14.48 12.21 3.54
C GLU A 87 14.53 12.40 2.02
N VAL A 88 14.91 11.37 1.27
CA VAL A 88 15.02 11.37 -0.20
C VAL A 88 13.79 10.76 -0.89
N TRP A 89 12.67 10.61 -0.16
CA TRP A 89 11.39 10.09 -0.66
C TRP A 89 11.38 8.61 -1.08
N ARG A 90 12.33 7.81 -0.57
CA ARG A 90 12.23 6.35 -0.68
C ARG A 90 11.28 5.81 0.36
N VAL A 91 10.56 4.77 -0.05
CA VAL A 91 9.57 4.12 0.80
C VAL A 91 10.11 2.83 1.38
N LYS A 92 9.86 2.63 2.67
CA LYS A 92 10.28 1.46 3.43
C LYS A 92 9.09 0.83 4.13
N VAL A 93 8.88 -0.46 3.87
CA VAL A 93 7.88 -1.28 4.56
C VAL A 93 8.29 -1.49 6.01
N ALA A 94 7.38 -1.19 6.94
CA ALA A 94 7.57 -1.23 8.38
C ALA A 94 6.42 -1.98 9.07
N ASP A 95 6.57 -2.21 10.37
CA ASP A 95 5.57 -2.83 11.25
C ASP A 95 5.15 -4.26 10.86
N PHE A 96 6.00 -5.21 11.26
CA PHE A 96 5.84 -6.63 10.99
C PHE A 96 5.07 -7.37 12.10
N ASN A 97 4.36 -6.65 12.98
CA ASN A 97 3.70 -7.25 14.15
C ASN A 97 2.63 -8.29 13.78
N LEU A 98 2.03 -8.17 12.60
CA LEU A 98 1.02 -9.10 12.09
C LEU A 98 1.56 -10.03 10.98
N SER A 99 2.84 -9.93 10.65
CA SER A 99 3.44 -10.70 9.55
C SER A 99 3.56 -12.20 9.87
N LYS A 100 3.42 -13.03 8.84
CA LYS A 100 3.40 -14.50 8.96
C LYS A 100 4.43 -15.14 8.04
N ILE A 101 5.18 -16.10 8.56
CA ILE A 101 6.09 -16.96 7.78
C ILE A 101 5.31 -18.20 7.35
N LEU A 102 5.29 -18.50 6.05
CA LEU A 102 4.54 -19.62 5.48
C LEU A 102 5.26 -20.97 5.64
N VAL A 103 6.56 -20.96 5.94
CA VAL A 103 7.37 -22.18 6.12
C VAL A 103 7.31 -22.66 7.58
N GLY A 104 6.77 -23.87 7.79
CA GLY A 104 6.87 -24.60 9.07
C GLY A 104 5.81 -24.25 10.13
N ALA A 105 4.99 -23.22 9.93
CA ALA A 105 3.84 -22.97 10.79
C ALA A 105 2.74 -24.01 10.51
N ARG A 106 2.22 -24.65 11.57
CA ARG A 106 0.93 -25.34 11.45
C ARG A 106 -0.07 -24.32 10.91
N PRO A 107 -0.96 -24.74 10.00
CA PRO A 107 -1.82 -23.81 9.32
C PRO A 107 -2.93 -23.36 10.26
N GLU A 108 -2.62 -22.43 11.14
CA GLU A 108 -3.58 -21.80 12.03
C GLU A 108 -4.51 -20.98 11.14
N SER A 109 -5.73 -21.47 10.99
CA SER A 109 -6.90 -20.66 10.69
C SER A 109 -6.82 -19.38 11.50
N ILE A 110 -7.23 -18.26 10.90
CA ILE A 110 -7.46 -17.01 11.62
C ILE A 110 -8.48 -17.35 12.73
N GLY A 111 -7.95 -17.63 13.91
CA GLY A 111 -8.65 -18.28 15.00
C GLY A 111 -8.32 -17.49 16.24
N SER A 112 -9.27 -16.66 16.64
CA SER A 112 -9.52 -16.32 18.03
C SER A 112 -8.37 -15.73 18.85
N ASP A 113 -7.57 -14.81 18.28
CA ASP A 113 -6.83 -13.84 19.09
C ASP A 113 -6.93 -12.46 18.43
N GLY A 114 -8.06 -11.78 18.68
CA GLY A 114 -8.23 -10.34 18.91
C GLY A 114 -7.55 -9.26 18.03
N GLY A 115 -6.75 -9.60 17.03
CA GLY A 115 -6.14 -8.65 16.10
C GLY A 115 -7.14 -8.31 15.02
N LEU A 116 -8.06 -7.37 15.30
CA LEU A 116 -8.95 -6.80 14.31
C LEU A 116 -8.12 -6.20 13.17
N THR A 117 -7.88 -6.96 12.09
CA THR A 117 -7.60 -6.36 10.78
C THR A 117 -8.78 -5.44 10.50
N ASN A 118 -8.52 -4.13 10.52
CA ASN A 118 -9.56 -3.12 10.29
C ASN A 118 -10.25 -3.47 8.97
N PRO A 119 -11.58 -3.65 8.90
CA PRO A 119 -12.25 -4.23 7.73
C PRO A 119 -12.22 -3.33 6.49
N ILE A 120 -11.92 -2.04 6.64
CA ILE A 120 -11.61 -1.17 5.49
C ILE A 120 -10.38 -1.69 4.70
N TRP A 121 -9.56 -2.46 5.44
CA TRP A 121 -8.31 -3.21 5.29
C TRP A 121 -8.22 -4.44 4.37
N ALA A 122 -9.32 -5.18 4.39
CA ALA A 122 -9.20 -6.61 4.33
C ALA A 122 -9.67 -7.11 2.97
N ALA A 123 -8.93 -8.06 2.43
CA ALA A 123 -9.36 -8.77 1.24
C ALA A 123 -10.69 -9.51 1.51
N PRO A 124 -11.56 -9.69 0.49
CA PRO A 124 -12.86 -10.31 0.68
C PRO A 124 -12.75 -11.71 1.29
N GLU A 125 -11.71 -12.47 0.96
CA GLU A 125 -11.41 -13.77 1.56
C GLU A 125 -11.00 -13.67 3.03
N VAL A 126 -10.20 -12.65 3.41
CA VAL A 126 -9.81 -12.40 4.80
C VAL A 126 -11.03 -12.00 5.64
N LEU A 127 -11.94 -11.18 5.08
CA LEU A 127 -13.21 -10.82 5.71
C LEU A 127 -14.15 -12.02 5.90
N ARG A 128 -14.07 -13.02 5.02
CA ARG A 128 -14.80 -14.30 5.13
C ARG A 128 -14.18 -15.26 6.16
N GLY A 129 -13.05 -14.89 6.78
CA GLY A 129 -12.31 -15.75 7.70
C GLY A 129 -11.46 -16.81 6.97
N GLU A 130 -11.30 -16.70 5.66
CA GLU A 130 -10.40 -17.55 4.89
C GLU A 130 -8.94 -17.15 5.13
N ARG A 131 -8.01 -17.99 4.67
CA ARG A 131 -6.57 -17.77 4.90
C ARG A 131 -6.06 -16.61 4.05
N ALA A 132 -5.27 -15.74 4.67
CA ALA A 132 -4.51 -14.73 3.95
C ALA A 132 -3.47 -15.40 3.06
N THR A 133 -3.33 -14.89 1.83
CA THR A 133 -2.40 -15.37 0.81
C THR A 133 -1.56 -14.19 0.29
N PRO A 134 -0.50 -14.43 -0.51
CA PRO A 134 0.17 -13.34 -1.24
C PRO A 134 -0.80 -12.46 -2.04
N ALA A 135 -1.85 -13.05 -2.62
CA ALA A 135 -2.90 -12.31 -3.33
C ALA A 135 -3.77 -11.46 -2.39
N SER A 136 -3.86 -11.79 -1.10
CA SER A 136 -4.50 -10.94 -0.10
C SER A 136 -3.66 -9.70 0.19
N ASP A 137 -2.32 -9.81 0.24
CA ASP A 137 -1.43 -8.65 0.32
C ASP A 137 -1.50 -7.79 -0.97
N VAL A 138 -1.66 -8.40 -2.15
CA VAL A 138 -1.90 -7.65 -3.41
C VAL A 138 -3.22 -6.89 -3.35
N TYR A 139 -4.28 -7.52 -2.83
CA TYR A 139 -5.54 -6.83 -2.60
C TYR A 139 -5.34 -5.69 -1.62
N SER A 140 -4.65 -5.91 -0.50
CA SER A 140 -4.40 -4.87 0.47
C SER A 140 -3.56 -3.72 -0.13
N PHE A 141 -2.59 -4.02 -0.98
CA PHE A 141 -1.85 -3.05 -1.78
C PHE A 141 -2.76 -2.28 -2.76
N GLY A 142 -3.78 -2.93 -3.33
CA GLY A 142 -4.79 -2.33 -4.20
C GLY A 142 -5.89 -1.52 -3.49
N MET A 143 -6.40 -1.99 -2.36
CA MET A 143 -7.59 -1.46 -1.64
C MET A 143 -7.26 -0.60 -0.44
N VAL A 144 -6.16 -0.88 0.24
CA VAL A 144 -6.08 -0.71 1.69
C VAL A 144 -4.81 -0.06 2.17
N SER A 145 -3.79 -0.07 1.34
CA SER A 145 -2.47 0.13 1.86
C SER A 145 -1.48 0.53 0.81
N LEU A 146 -1.52 1.82 0.50
CA LEU A 146 -0.43 2.45 -0.22
C LEU A 146 -0.23 1.85 -1.60
N VAL A 147 -0.92 2.45 -2.53
CA VAL A 147 -0.35 3.65 -3.13
C VAL A 147 -1.37 4.09 -4.16
N LEU A 148 -2.07 3.16 -4.80
CA LEU A 148 -2.78 3.53 -6.00
C LEU A 148 -3.95 4.47 -5.74
N TYR A 149 -4.90 4.10 -4.88
CA TYR A 149 -6.02 4.99 -4.55
C TYR A 149 -5.63 6.18 -3.66
N GLU A 150 -4.83 5.96 -2.61
CA GLU A 150 -4.42 7.04 -1.70
C GLU A 150 -3.46 8.02 -2.36
N LEU A 151 -2.55 7.60 -3.24
CA LEU A 151 -1.76 8.53 -4.04
C LEU A 151 -2.57 9.15 -5.17
N LEU A 152 -3.61 8.49 -5.67
CA LEU A 152 -4.54 9.08 -6.63
C LEU A 152 -5.33 10.23 -6.00
N THR A 153 -5.86 10.04 -4.80
CA THR A 153 -6.86 10.94 -4.17
C THR A 153 -6.36 11.75 -2.97
N TRP A 154 -5.21 11.39 -2.40
CA TRP A 154 -4.65 11.87 -1.13
C TRP A 154 -5.58 11.71 0.09
N ARG A 155 -6.55 10.80 -0.01
CA ARG A 155 -7.57 10.56 1.01
C ARG A 155 -7.71 9.08 1.28
N LEU A 156 -8.21 8.75 2.48
CA LEU A 156 -8.52 7.38 2.83
C LEU A 156 -9.64 6.81 1.93
N PRO A 157 -9.61 5.51 1.62
CA PRO A 157 -10.72 4.85 0.93
C PRO A 157 -12.04 4.98 1.72
N TRP A 158 -13.16 5.04 1.00
CA TRP A 158 -14.53 5.08 1.57
C TRP A 158 -14.93 6.37 2.31
N THR A 159 -14.10 7.43 2.32
CA THR A 159 -14.43 8.68 3.02
C THR A 159 -15.58 9.48 2.42
N PHE A 160 -15.94 9.24 1.16
CA PHE A 160 -17.04 9.93 0.47
C PHE A 160 -18.42 9.36 0.82
N ALA A 161 -18.47 8.14 1.35
CA ALA A 161 -19.72 7.49 1.67
C ALA A 161 -20.14 7.86 3.10
N VAL A 162 -21.15 8.73 3.20
CA VAL A 162 -21.80 9.10 4.46
C VAL A 162 -22.31 7.83 5.16
N ASP A 163 -22.11 7.71 6.48
CA ASP A 163 -22.56 6.60 7.34
C ASP A 163 -21.97 5.20 7.07
N MET A 164 -20.72 5.11 6.63
CA MET A 164 -20.02 3.81 6.52
C MET A 164 -19.33 3.42 7.82
N SER A 165 -19.99 2.61 8.63
CA SER A 165 -19.32 1.90 9.73
C SER A 165 -18.35 0.85 9.18
N PRO A 166 -17.31 0.44 9.93
CA PRO A 166 -16.38 -0.61 9.50
C PRO A 166 -17.10 -1.90 9.05
N PHE A 167 -18.22 -2.22 9.69
CA PHE A 167 -19.09 -3.35 9.33
C PHE A 167 -19.73 -3.18 7.94
N LYS A 168 -20.28 -1.99 7.64
CA LYS A 168 -20.84 -1.70 6.31
C LYS A 168 -19.78 -1.74 5.22
N VAL A 169 -18.58 -1.24 5.51
CA VAL A 169 -17.45 -1.33 4.55
C VAL A 169 -17.13 -2.79 4.25
N GLY A 170 -17.00 -3.63 5.28
CA GLY A 170 -16.80 -5.07 5.10
C GLY A 170 -17.90 -5.73 4.26
N ALA A 171 -19.17 -5.43 4.55
CA ALA A 171 -20.31 -5.94 3.78
C ALA A 171 -20.28 -5.51 2.31
N THR A 172 -20.00 -4.23 2.03
CA THR A 172 -19.89 -3.71 0.66
C THR A 172 -18.75 -4.38 -0.10
N ILE A 173 -17.58 -4.56 0.53
CA ILE A 173 -16.43 -5.25 -0.06
C ILE A 173 -16.79 -6.71 -0.40
N MET A 174 -17.44 -7.42 0.53
CA MET A 174 -17.88 -8.79 0.30
C MET A 174 -18.89 -8.90 -0.85
N ALA A 175 -19.75 -7.90 -1.02
CA ALA A 175 -20.69 -7.79 -2.15
C ALA A 175 -20.05 -7.35 -3.48
N GLY A 176 -18.74 -7.10 -3.51
CA GLY A 176 -18.01 -6.67 -4.71
C GLY A 176 -17.99 -5.16 -4.94
N GLY A 177 -18.54 -4.37 -4.02
CA GLY A 177 -18.44 -2.91 -4.06
C GLY A 177 -16.99 -2.45 -3.89
N ARG A 178 -16.66 -1.30 -4.51
CA ARG A 178 -15.34 -0.65 -4.45
C ARG A 178 -15.50 0.84 -4.18
N PRO A 179 -14.46 1.51 -3.65
CA PRO A 179 -14.48 2.96 -3.50
C PRO A 179 -14.73 3.65 -4.84
N GLU A 180 -15.49 4.74 -4.82
CA GLU A 180 -15.66 5.60 -5.97
C GLU A 180 -14.33 6.25 -6.36
N VAL A 181 -14.03 6.24 -7.67
CA VAL A 181 -12.87 6.92 -8.23
C VAL A 181 -13.34 8.27 -8.78
N PRO A 182 -12.90 9.40 -8.21
CA PRO A 182 -13.29 10.72 -8.70
C PRO A 182 -12.86 10.95 -10.16
N PRO A 183 -13.57 11.81 -10.90
CA PRO A 183 -13.16 12.20 -12.26
C PRO A 183 -11.82 12.95 -12.21
N ARG A 184 -11.10 12.95 -13.34
CA ARG A 184 -9.72 13.45 -13.44
C ARG A 184 -9.55 14.87 -12.90
N GLU A 185 -10.55 15.71 -13.13
CA GLU A 185 -10.57 17.13 -12.77
C GLU A 185 -10.65 17.34 -11.25
N ALA A 186 -11.16 16.35 -10.52
CA ALA A 186 -11.27 16.36 -9.06
C ALA A 186 -10.07 15.71 -8.36
N LEU A 187 -9.13 15.13 -9.11
CA LEU A 187 -7.95 14.47 -8.56
C LEU A 187 -6.85 15.49 -8.20
N PRO A 188 -6.24 15.38 -7.00
CA PRO A 188 -5.18 16.29 -6.60
C PRO A 188 -3.87 16.02 -7.32
N GLY A 189 -3.04 17.06 -7.40
CA GLY A 189 -1.68 16.95 -7.90
C GLY A 189 -1.29 18.05 -8.88
N PRO A 190 -0.01 18.45 -8.88
CA PRO A 190 0.47 19.50 -9.78
C PRO A 190 0.44 19.09 -11.26
N ASP A 191 0.53 17.79 -11.55
CA ASP A 191 0.69 17.23 -12.90
C ASP A 191 -0.44 16.27 -13.32
N THR A 192 -1.49 16.12 -12.49
CA THR A 192 -2.59 15.19 -12.76
C THR A 192 -3.41 15.55 -14.01
N ALA A 193 -3.63 16.84 -14.24
CA ALA A 193 -4.38 17.32 -15.41
C ALA A 193 -3.66 17.02 -16.74
N THR A 194 -2.34 16.87 -16.74
CA THR A 194 -1.53 16.74 -17.96
C THR A 194 -0.94 15.34 -18.16
N TRP A 195 -0.85 14.52 -17.12
CA TRP A 195 -0.24 13.20 -17.22
C TRP A 195 -1.09 12.17 -17.99
N SER A 196 -0.55 11.57 -19.06
CA SER A 196 -1.28 10.62 -19.92
C SER A 196 -1.36 9.19 -19.36
N GLY A 197 -0.55 8.83 -18.37
CA GLY A 197 -0.49 7.47 -17.82
C GLY A 197 -1.60 7.12 -16.81
N LEU A 198 -2.54 8.05 -16.56
CA LEU A 198 -3.58 7.90 -15.55
C LEU A 198 -4.47 6.68 -15.80
N ASP A 199 -4.90 6.44 -17.04
CA ASP A 199 -5.79 5.32 -17.36
C ASP A 199 -5.14 3.97 -17.10
N ALA A 200 -3.87 3.83 -17.48
CA ALA A 200 -3.09 2.62 -17.23
C ALA A 200 -2.85 2.38 -15.73
N TYR A 201 -2.69 3.46 -14.96
CA TYR A 201 -2.61 3.40 -13.50
C TYR A 201 -3.93 2.98 -12.86
N LEU A 202 -5.05 3.56 -13.30
CA LEU A 202 -6.39 3.19 -12.85
C LEU A 202 -6.72 1.73 -13.19
N GLN A 203 -6.29 1.26 -14.35
CA GLN A 203 -6.43 -0.13 -14.74
C GLN A 203 -5.64 -1.04 -13.79
N LEU A 204 -4.35 -0.75 -13.56
CA LEU A 204 -3.53 -1.53 -12.61
C LEU A 204 -4.15 -1.56 -11.21
N MET A 205 -4.61 -0.40 -10.72
CA MET A 205 -5.33 -0.30 -9.44
C MET A 205 -6.54 -1.22 -9.39
N ARG A 206 -7.34 -1.25 -10.48
CA ARG A 206 -8.54 -2.07 -10.56
C ARG A 206 -8.27 -3.57 -10.59
N GLU A 207 -7.16 -3.98 -11.17
CA GLU A 207 -6.74 -5.38 -11.20
C GLU A 207 -6.23 -5.82 -9.81
N CYS A 208 -5.48 -4.97 -9.11
CA CYS A 208 -4.98 -5.28 -7.76
C CYS A 208 -6.11 -5.57 -6.76
N TRP A 209 -7.23 -4.85 -6.85
CA TRP A 209 -8.38 -5.07 -5.95
C TRP A 209 -9.48 -5.97 -6.54
N ALA A 210 -9.16 -6.83 -7.51
CA ALA A 210 -10.14 -7.76 -8.08
C ALA A 210 -10.80 -8.63 -7.00
N GLN A 211 -12.09 -8.94 -7.15
CA GLN A 211 -12.84 -9.71 -6.14
C GLN A 211 -12.22 -11.09 -5.91
N GLN A 212 -11.89 -11.77 -7.00
CA GLN A 212 -11.25 -13.09 -6.96
C GLN A 212 -9.73 -12.94 -6.86
N PRO A 213 -9.07 -13.60 -5.89
CA PRO A 213 -7.61 -13.56 -5.72
C PRO A 213 -6.80 -13.91 -6.97
N GLU A 214 -7.27 -14.88 -7.74
CA GLU A 214 -6.63 -15.37 -8.97
C GLU A 214 -6.60 -14.36 -10.13
N HIS A 215 -7.46 -13.34 -10.09
CA HIS A 215 -7.45 -12.25 -11.07
C HIS A 215 -6.50 -11.12 -10.69
N ARG A 216 -5.88 -11.18 -9.51
CA ARG A 216 -4.97 -10.14 -9.03
C ARG A 216 -3.57 -10.42 -9.57
N PRO A 217 -2.86 -9.41 -10.10
CA PRO A 217 -1.49 -9.59 -10.58
C PRO A 217 -0.54 -9.91 -9.43
N SER A 218 0.56 -10.58 -9.72
CA SER A 218 1.64 -10.75 -8.75
C SER A 218 2.35 -9.42 -8.45
N PHE A 219 3.02 -9.31 -7.31
CA PHE A 219 3.82 -8.12 -7.01
C PHE A 219 4.93 -7.88 -8.03
N ASP A 220 5.48 -8.92 -8.65
CA ASP A 220 6.46 -8.79 -9.73
C ASP A 220 5.86 -8.06 -10.95
N GLU A 221 4.64 -8.43 -11.36
CA GLU A 221 3.91 -7.76 -12.44
C GLU A 221 3.52 -6.32 -12.08
N VAL A 222 3.04 -6.12 -10.85
CA VAL A 222 2.67 -4.80 -10.31
C VAL A 222 3.87 -3.86 -10.33
N VAL A 223 5.00 -4.27 -9.77
CA VAL A 223 6.24 -3.47 -9.76
C VAL A 223 6.74 -3.21 -11.18
N GLY A 224 6.67 -4.20 -12.07
CA GLY A 224 7.02 -4.05 -13.47
C GLY A 224 6.22 -2.94 -14.16
N ARG A 225 4.89 -2.96 -14.00
CA ARG A 225 4.00 -1.94 -14.58
C ARG A 225 4.17 -0.56 -13.93
N LEU A 226 4.40 -0.49 -12.63
CA LEU A 226 4.67 0.78 -11.94
C LEU A 226 5.96 1.43 -12.44
N ARG A 227 7.01 0.62 -12.68
CA ARG A 227 8.27 1.13 -13.26
C ARG A 227 8.09 1.62 -14.69
N GLN A 228 7.33 0.90 -15.52
CA GLN A 228 6.98 1.37 -16.88
C GLN A 228 6.24 2.72 -16.85
N LEU A 229 5.28 2.87 -15.93
CA LEU A 229 4.57 4.14 -15.75
C LEU A 229 5.49 5.24 -15.23
N LEU A 230 6.43 4.90 -14.33
CA LEU A 230 7.43 5.84 -13.79
C LEU A 230 8.38 6.35 -14.88
N ASP A 231 8.81 5.47 -15.78
CA ASP A 231 9.68 5.84 -16.91
C ASP A 231 8.96 6.75 -17.90
N ALA A 232 7.64 6.58 -18.06
CA ALA A 232 6.78 7.44 -18.87
C ALA A 232 6.30 8.71 -18.15
N ALA A 233 6.55 8.85 -16.83
CA ALA A 233 6.09 9.99 -16.06
C ALA A 233 6.97 11.23 -16.29
N PRO A 234 6.37 12.44 -16.36
CA PRO A 234 7.11 13.68 -16.56
C PRO A 234 8.17 13.86 -15.47
N PRO A 235 9.32 14.49 -15.80
CA PRO A 235 10.34 14.80 -14.80
C PRO A 235 9.74 15.69 -13.72
N SER A 236 10.16 15.49 -12.47
CA SER A 236 9.77 16.39 -11.39
C SER A 236 10.24 17.81 -11.72
N PRO A 237 9.42 18.85 -11.42
CA PRO A 237 9.86 20.22 -11.58
C PRO A 237 11.12 20.46 -10.74
N ALA A 238 12.09 21.16 -11.34
CA ALA A 238 13.38 21.48 -10.74
C ALA A 238 13.24 22.39 -9.50
#